data_AF-A0A3D1D2Y7-F1
#
_entry.id   AF-A0A3D1D2Y7-F1
#
_cell.length_a   1.000
_cell.length_b   1.000
_cell.length_c   1.000
_cell.angle_alpha   90.00
_cell.angle_beta   90.00
_cell.angle_gamma   90.00
#
_symmetry.space_group_name_H-M   'P 1'
#
loop_
_entity.id
_entity.type
_entity.pdbx_description
1 polymer ?
#
loop_
_entity_poly.entity_id
_entity_poly.type
_entity_poly.pdbx_seq_one_letter_code
_entity_poly.pdbx_strand_id
1 'polypeptide(L)'
;MKKLISFAVVLFMTVTVAMADRTVKANDPNISFTGRVQRMDDGAVSYDWVGTYVQTDFTGSSISVRMSEEGESYHQVFIDGKLVGKLRFTGKEPHDVLLANKLGKGTHRLRLQKVTEGEYGRSTIFSFTAGGKGSFTAVQPKQRLIEVIGDSYTCGYGSEGTQDSHFELKTENCDKSYACALARYFDADYVIVAHSGMGVTRNYAGKTMRTMSQRYPLLFDDHDSIAYDFNQYRPDLVIINLGTNDFSRSGAPADYVSKYVKLIKTAKSHYGERIPVLCVTPHSANIFLLAALKELGEKVSGMKNVRVAEPMPNIVVKGHDIGSDWHPNWKGHQKIASTLIPVVSTMTGWEMENDI
;
A
#
# COMPACT_ATOMS: atom_id res chain seq x y z
N MET A 1 -81.55 24.68 28.25
CA MET A 1 -80.13 25.06 28.05
C MET A 1 -79.27 23.80 28.10
N LYS A 2 -78.84 23.26 26.95
CA LYS A 2 -77.87 22.14 26.87
C LYS A 2 -76.58 22.71 26.27
N LYS A 3 -75.49 22.71 27.06
CA LYS A 3 -74.16 23.12 26.59
C LYS A 3 -73.50 21.92 25.91
N LEU A 4 -73.21 22.02 24.61
CA LEU A 4 -72.28 21.11 23.94
C LEU A 4 -70.86 21.54 24.27
N ILE A 5 -70.07 20.62 24.82
CA ILE A 5 -68.62 20.76 24.98
C ILE A 5 -67.98 20.03 23.81
N SER A 6 -67.40 20.77 22.88
CA SER A 6 -66.62 20.21 21.77
C SER A 6 -65.20 19.92 22.25
N PHE A 7 -64.82 18.64 22.27
CA PHE A 7 -63.45 18.21 22.51
C PHE A 7 -62.65 18.36 21.20
N ALA A 8 -61.68 19.26 21.18
CA ALA A 8 -60.72 19.36 20.09
C ALA A 8 -59.62 18.31 20.28
N VAL A 9 -59.63 17.27 19.45
CA VAL A 9 -58.53 16.29 19.39
C VAL A 9 -57.41 16.90 18.55
N VAL A 10 -56.31 17.28 19.21
CA VAL A 10 -55.07 17.70 18.54
C VAL A 10 -54.29 16.44 18.16
N LEU A 11 -54.30 16.11 16.87
CA LEU A 11 -53.54 14.99 16.30
C LEU A 11 -52.07 15.41 16.14
N PHE A 12 -51.19 14.96 17.04
CA PHE A 12 -49.74 15.10 16.86
C PHE A 12 -49.28 14.11 15.78
N MET A 13 -49.12 14.57 14.54
CA MET A 13 -48.37 13.84 13.51
C MET A 13 -46.88 13.86 13.88
N THR A 14 -46.38 12.75 14.40
CA THR A 14 -44.93 12.51 14.48
C THR A 14 -44.39 12.28 13.07
N VAL A 15 -43.78 13.31 12.49
CA VAL A 15 -42.99 13.17 11.25
C VAL A 15 -41.71 12.43 11.59
N THR A 16 -41.67 11.12 11.35
CA THR A 16 -40.42 10.37 11.33
C THR A 16 -39.62 10.83 10.11
N VAL A 17 -38.65 11.71 10.31
CA VAL A 17 -37.67 12.05 9.26
C VAL A 17 -36.83 10.80 9.01
N ALA A 18 -37.12 10.08 7.92
CA ALA A 18 -36.27 9.01 7.46
C ALA A 18 -34.84 9.58 7.28
N MET A 19 -33.89 9.05 8.02
CA MET A 19 -32.48 9.41 7.87
C MET A 19 -32.00 8.74 6.59
N ALA A 20 -32.02 9.48 5.48
CA ALA A 20 -31.61 8.95 4.19
C ALA A 20 -30.11 8.68 4.16
N ASP A 21 -29.72 7.55 3.59
CA ASP A 21 -28.32 7.23 3.32
C ASP A 21 -27.75 8.18 2.26
N ARG A 22 -26.44 8.39 2.31
CA ARG A 22 -25.73 9.19 1.32
C ARG A 22 -24.75 8.30 0.57
N THR A 23 -24.86 8.28 -0.75
CA THR A 23 -23.93 7.59 -1.64
C THR A 23 -23.13 8.61 -2.47
N VAL A 24 -21.84 8.36 -2.63
CA VAL A 24 -20.94 9.11 -3.54
C VAL A 24 -20.18 8.14 -4.42
N LYS A 25 -19.88 8.54 -5.66
CA LYS A 25 -19.08 7.73 -6.59
C LYS A 25 -17.64 7.61 -6.09
N ALA A 26 -16.92 6.58 -6.51
CA ALA A 26 -15.53 6.39 -6.12
C ALA A 26 -14.62 7.56 -6.56
N ASN A 27 -14.88 8.17 -7.72
CA ASN A 27 -14.13 9.32 -8.18
C ASN A 27 -14.62 10.68 -7.64
N ASP A 28 -15.56 10.70 -6.67
CA ASP A 28 -16.00 11.93 -6.02
C ASP A 28 -14.80 12.65 -5.35
N PRO A 29 -14.71 13.98 -5.41
CA PRO A 29 -13.58 14.72 -4.82
C PRO A 29 -13.44 14.54 -3.31
N ASN A 30 -14.46 14.05 -2.61
CA ASN A 30 -14.40 13.73 -1.19
C ASN A 30 -13.82 12.35 -0.87
N ILE A 31 -13.43 11.58 -1.89
CA ILE A 31 -12.81 10.27 -1.79
C ILE A 31 -11.36 10.35 -2.26
N SER A 32 -10.43 10.30 -1.30
CA SER A 32 -8.99 10.41 -1.55
C SER A 32 -8.38 9.04 -1.75
N PHE A 33 -7.66 8.84 -2.85
CA PHE A 33 -6.89 7.62 -3.10
C PHE A 33 -5.40 7.92 -3.03
N THR A 34 -4.63 7.02 -2.41
CA THR A 34 -3.17 7.02 -2.45
C THR A 34 -2.69 5.69 -3.02
N GLY A 35 -1.85 5.77 -4.03
CA GLY A 35 -1.44 4.63 -4.87
C GLY A 35 -1.66 4.93 -6.34
N ARG A 36 -1.35 3.96 -7.20
CA ARG A 36 -1.58 4.07 -8.64
C ARG A 36 -2.98 3.58 -8.97
N VAL A 37 -3.84 4.48 -9.42
CA VAL A 37 -5.24 4.19 -9.67
C VAL A 37 -5.67 4.69 -11.05
N GLN A 38 -6.57 3.95 -11.68
CA GLN A 38 -7.27 4.39 -12.88
C GLN A 38 -8.64 4.95 -12.47
N ARG A 39 -8.95 6.19 -12.86
CA ARG A 39 -10.29 6.77 -12.70
C ARG A 39 -11.05 6.63 -14.01
N MET A 40 -12.26 6.08 -13.97
CA MET A 40 -13.10 5.81 -15.14
C MET A 40 -14.20 6.86 -15.30
N ASP A 41 -14.69 7.02 -16.53
CA ASP A 41 -15.72 8.01 -16.88
C ASP A 41 -17.08 7.74 -16.21
N ASP A 42 -17.38 6.47 -15.91
CA ASP A 42 -18.59 6.07 -15.19
C ASP A 42 -18.54 6.40 -13.69
N GLY A 43 -17.36 6.77 -13.18
CA GLY A 43 -17.10 7.13 -11.80
C GLY A 43 -16.40 6.07 -10.96
N ALA A 44 -16.13 4.90 -11.53
CA ALA A 44 -15.38 3.84 -10.87
C ALA A 44 -13.88 4.17 -10.77
N VAL A 45 -13.20 3.53 -9.82
CA VAL A 45 -11.75 3.63 -9.64
C VAL A 45 -11.16 2.23 -9.49
N SER A 46 -10.21 1.88 -10.37
CA SER A 46 -9.56 0.56 -10.40
C SER A 46 -8.09 0.63 -10.02
N TYR A 47 -7.59 -0.42 -9.35
CA TYR A 47 -6.21 -0.55 -8.91
C TYR A 47 -5.87 -2.01 -8.58
N ASP A 48 -4.61 -2.40 -8.68
CA ASP A 48 -4.15 -3.75 -8.31
C ASP A 48 -2.84 -3.75 -7.49
N TRP A 49 -2.00 -2.71 -7.62
CA TRP A 49 -0.81 -2.53 -6.80
C TRP A 49 -1.11 -2.63 -5.31
N VAL A 50 -0.29 -3.45 -4.63
CA VAL A 50 -0.34 -3.67 -3.19
C VAL A 50 -0.25 -2.35 -2.43
N GLY A 51 -0.93 -2.25 -1.29
CA GLY A 51 -0.85 -1.10 -0.42
C GLY A 51 -1.65 0.11 -0.88
N THR A 52 -2.24 0.10 -2.09
CA THR A 52 -3.18 1.15 -2.51
C THR A 52 -4.31 1.28 -1.49
N TYR A 53 -4.60 2.51 -1.06
CA TYR A 53 -5.64 2.77 -0.09
C TYR A 53 -6.51 3.96 -0.46
N VAL A 54 -7.73 3.94 0.05
CA VAL A 54 -8.74 4.99 -0.08
C VAL A 54 -9.15 5.50 1.29
N GLN A 55 -9.32 6.81 1.40
CA GLN A 55 -9.69 7.51 2.62
C GLN A 55 -10.79 8.53 2.39
N THR A 56 -11.66 8.66 3.39
CA THR A 56 -12.67 9.72 3.47
C THR A 56 -13.09 9.91 4.92
N ASP A 57 -13.30 11.16 5.31
CA ASP A 57 -14.00 11.48 6.55
C ASP A 57 -15.50 11.47 6.25
N PHE A 58 -16.29 10.81 7.09
CA PHE A 58 -17.72 10.72 6.89
C PHE A 58 -18.51 10.87 8.19
N THR A 59 -19.75 11.33 8.08
CA THR A 59 -20.73 11.21 9.17
C THR A 59 -21.69 10.08 8.87
N GLY A 60 -22.19 9.40 9.91
CA GLY A 60 -23.14 8.30 9.76
C GLY A 60 -22.88 7.16 10.74
N SER A 61 -23.84 6.25 10.87
CA SER A 61 -23.76 5.10 11.78
C SER A 61 -23.10 3.87 11.15
N SER A 62 -22.86 3.91 9.84
CA SER A 62 -22.22 2.84 9.08
C SER A 62 -21.59 3.36 7.79
N ILE A 63 -20.68 2.58 7.22
CA ILE A 63 -20.14 2.82 5.88
C ILE A 63 -20.03 1.49 5.13
N SER A 64 -20.46 1.50 3.86
CA SER A 64 -20.37 0.39 2.93
C SER A 64 -19.66 0.83 1.65
N VAL A 65 -19.04 -0.12 0.96
CA VAL A 65 -18.44 0.07 -0.36
C VAL A 65 -19.15 -0.80 -1.38
N ARG A 66 -19.39 -0.26 -2.57
CA ARG A 66 -19.79 -1.05 -3.75
C ARG A 66 -18.55 -1.32 -4.58
N MET A 67 -18.18 -2.58 -4.76
CA MET A 67 -16.97 -2.94 -5.50
C MET A 67 -17.08 -4.29 -6.22
N SER A 68 -16.15 -4.53 -7.14
CA SER A 68 -15.86 -5.83 -7.73
C SER A 68 -14.36 -6.15 -7.62
N GLU A 69 -14.03 -7.42 -7.75
CA GLU A 69 -12.67 -7.93 -7.70
C GLU A 69 -12.45 -8.94 -8.82
N GLU A 70 -11.54 -8.61 -9.73
CA GLU A 70 -11.07 -9.53 -10.77
C GLU A 70 -10.02 -10.46 -10.19
N GLY A 71 -10.48 -11.58 -9.62
CA GLY A 71 -9.62 -12.54 -8.94
C GLY A 71 -9.95 -12.59 -7.45
N GLU A 72 -8.93 -12.45 -6.62
CA GLU A 72 -9.06 -12.43 -5.17
C GLU A 72 -8.08 -11.43 -4.53
N SER A 73 -8.56 -10.69 -3.55
CA SER A 73 -7.72 -9.81 -2.74
C SER A 73 -8.17 -9.76 -1.29
N TYR A 74 -7.32 -9.22 -0.43
CA TYR A 74 -7.70 -8.85 0.93
C TYR A 74 -7.47 -7.37 1.15
N HIS A 75 -8.42 -6.73 1.83
CA HIS A 75 -8.30 -5.35 2.28
C HIS A 75 -8.49 -5.23 3.77
N GLN A 76 -7.71 -4.35 4.39
CA GLN A 76 -7.93 -3.95 5.77
C GLN A 76 -8.82 -2.70 5.83
N VAL A 77 -9.74 -2.71 6.78
CA VAL A 77 -10.63 -1.59 7.08
C VAL A 77 -10.16 -0.98 8.39
N PHE A 78 -9.90 0.33 8.37
CA PHE A 78 -9.64 1.10 9.57
C PHE A 78 -10.72 2.17 9.74
N ILE A 79 -11.19 2.34 10.96
CA ILE A 79 -12.06 3.44 11.38
C ILE A 79 -11.34 4.21 12.48
N ASP A 80 -11.17 5.52 12.29
CA ASP A 80 -10.51 6.41 13.26
C ASP A 80 -9.10 5.92 13.65
N GLY A 81 -8.37 5.40 12.65
CA GLY A 81 -7.02 4.86 12.82
C GLY A 81 -6.95 3.47 13.45
N LYS A 82 -8.09 2.85 13.82
CA LYS A 82 -8.15 1.52 14.42
C LYS A 82 -8.57 0.47 13.40
N LEU A 83 -7.83 -0.65 13.33
CA LEU A 83 -8.19 -1.78 12.49
C LEU A 83 -9.51 -2.39 12.98
N VAL A 84 -10.52 -2.42 12.12
CA VAL A 84 -11.83 -3.05 12.41
C VAL A 84 -11.99 -4.41 11.75
N GLY A 85 -11.22 -4.71 10.70
CA GLY A 85 -11.22 -6.02 10.06
C GLY A 85 -10.30 -6.15 8.85
N LYS A 86 -10.05 -7.39 8.44
CA LYS A 86 -9.43 -7.76 7.16
C LYS A 86 -10.46 -8.56 6.37
N LEU A 87 -10.94 -7.99 5.27
CA LEU A 87 -12.01 -8.55 4.45
C LEU A 87 -11.42 -9.16 3.18
N ARG A 88 -11.98 -10.30 2.77
CA ARG A 88 -11.69 -10.95 1.49
C ARG A 88 -12.66 -10.43 0.44
N PHE A 89 -12.14 -10.01 -0.71
CA PHE A 89 -12.95 -9.59 -1.85
C PHE A 89 -12.76 -10.56 -3.02
N THR A 90 -13.85 -10.92 -3.66
CA THR A 90 -13.90 -11.76 -4.87
C THR A 90 -15.12 -11.38 -5.71
N GLY A 91 -15.10 -11.75 -6.98
CA GLY A 91 -16.27 -11.65 -7.86
C GLY A 91 -16.26 -10.42 -8.75
N LYS A 92 -16.48 -10.65 -10.04
CA LYS A 92 -16.39 -9.61 -11.09
C LYS A 92 -17.62 -8.69 -11.13
N GLU A 93 -18.73 -9.10 -10.53
CA GLU A 93 -19.95 -8.30 -10.46
C GLU A 93 -19.90 -7.31 -9.29
N PRO A 94 -20.30 -6.05 -9.49
CA PRO A 94 -20.35 -5.06 -8.42
C PRO A 94 -21.34 -5.48 -7.32
N HIS A 95 -20.86 -5.55 -6.08
CA HIS A 95 -21.67 -5.89 -4.91
C HIS A 95 -21.34 -4.98 -3.73
N ASP A 96 -22.30 -4.84 -2.81
CA ASP A 96 -22.14 -4.00 -1.63
C ASP A 96 -21.55 -4.80 -0.47
N VAL A 97 -20.52 -4.25 0.16
CA VAL A 97 -19.87 -4.83 1.35
C VAL A 97 -19.92 -3.81 2.48
N LEU A 98 -20.43 -4.24 3.63
CA LEU A 98 -20.46 -3.43 4.84
C LEU A 98 -19.05 -3.39 5.45
N LEU A 99 -18.46 -2.21 5.55
CA LEU A 99 -17.12 -2.02 6.07
C LEU A 99 -17.13 -1.79 7.59
N ALA A 100 -18.08 -0.99 8.08
CA ALA A 100 -18.29 -0.76 9.50
C ALA A 100 -19.74 -0.36 9.80
N ASN A 101 -20.23 -0.67 10.98
CA ASN A 101 -21.55 -0.26 11.47
C ASN A 101 -21.54 0.04 12.97
N LYS A 102 -22.70 0.44 13.50
CA LYS A 102 -22.89 0.77 14.93
C LYS A 102 -21.91 1.84 15.41
N LEU A 103 -21.53 2.74 14.50
CA LEU A 103 -20.66 3.85 14.80
C LEU A 103 -21.40 4.88 15.66
N GLY A 104 -20.64 5.56 16.51
CA GLY A 104 -21.16 6.63 17.37
C GLY A 104 -21.65 7.83 16.56
N LYS A 105 -22.16 8.84 17.25
CA LYS A 105 -22.40 10.14 16.62
C LYS A 105 -21.07 10.84 16.39
N GLY A 106 -20.90 11.45 15.22
CA GLY A 106 -19.74 12.27 14.91
C GLY A 106 -19.21 12.02 13.50
N THR A 107 -18.02 12.56 13.26
CA THR A 107 -17.23 12.28 12.06
C THR A 107 -16.30 11.11 12.34
N HIS A 108 -16.25 10.18 11.40
CA HIS A 108 -15.37 9.02 11.40
C HIS A 108 -14.45 9.07 10.17
N ARG A 109 -13.23 8.56 10.31
CA ARG A 109 -12.29 8.42 9.18
C ARG A 109 -12.25 6.97 8.72
N LEU A 110 -12.65 6.72 7.48
CA LEU A 110 -12.39 5.44 6.81
C LEU A 110 -10.97 5.45 6.23
N ARG A 111 -10.26 4.33 6.37
CA ARG A 111 -9.19 3.90 5.46
C ARG A 111 -9.43 2.46 5.05
N LEU A 112 -9.57 2.21 3.75
CA LEU A 112 -9.65 0.87 3.17
C LEU A 112 -8.38 0.65 2.35
N GLN A 113 -7.58 -0.36 2.72
CA GLN A 113 -6.26 -0.61 2.14
C GLN A 113 -6.20 -2.02 1.55
N LYS A 114 -5.83 -2.15 0.28
CA LYS A 114 -5.50 -3.46 -0.31
C LYS A 114 -4.16 -3.94 0.24
N VAL A 115 -4.14 -5.09 0.89
CA VAL A 115 -2.93 -5.61 1.55
C VAL A 115 -2.26 -6.75 0.80
N THR A 116 -2.87 -7.23 -0.28
CA THR A 116 -2.31 -8.25 -1.18
C THR A 116 -1.84 -7.66 -2.51
N GLU A 117 -0.91 -8.32 -3.19
CA GLU A 117 -0.34 -7.89 -4.47
C GLU A 117 -1.28 -8.05 -5.67
N GLY A 118 -0.90 -7.41 -6.78
CA GLY A 118 -1.76 -7.28 -7.95
C GLY A 118 -1.83 -8.54 -8.80
N GLU A 119 -0.89 -9.47 -8.65
CA GLU A 119 -0.91 -10.79 -9.30
C GLU A 119 -2.22 -11.55 -9.05
N TYR A 120 -2.83 -11.37 -7.87
CA TYR A 120 -4.01 -12.12 -7.46
C TYR A 120 -5.34 -11.43 -7.79
N GLY A 121 -5.33 -10.12 -8.00
CA GLY A 121 -6.53 -9.44 -8.45
C GLY A 121 -6.49 -7.91 -8.53
N ARG A 122 -7.37 -7.40 -9.40
CA ARG A 122 -7.68 -5.99 -9.58
C ARG A 122 -9.01 -5.63 -8.93
N SER A 123 -8.93 -4.72 -7.98
CA SER A 123 -10.09 -4.15 -7.30
C SER A 123 -10.66 -3.00 -8.13
N THR A 124 -11.99 -2.93 -8.22
CA THR A 124 -12.70 -1.77 -8.78
C THR A 124 -13.76 -1.30 -7.81
N ILE A 125 -13.63 -0.06 -7.32
CA ILE A 125 -14.62 0.56 -6.42
C ILE A 125 -15.55 1.44 -7.26
N PHE A 126 -16.87 1.30 -7.05
CA PHE A 126 -17.91 2.07 -7.75
C PHE A 126 -18.44 3.22 -6.89
N SER A 127 -18.68 2.97 -5.59
CA SER A 127 -19.23 3.98 -4.68
C SER A 127 -18.99 3.64 -3.21
N PHE A 128 -19.17 4.66 -2.36
CA PHE A 128 -19.29 4.53 -0.91
C PHE A 128 -20.66 5.01 -0.46
N THR A 129 -21.24 4.34 0.53
CA THR A 129 -22.52 4.70 1.13
C THR A 129 -22.37 4.87 2.64
N ALA A 130 -22.69 6.05 3.16
CA ALA A 130 -22.74 6.35 4.58
C ALA A 130 -24.19 6.29 5.08
N GLY A 131 -24.42 5.53 6.15
CA GLY A 131 -25.74 5.31 6.73
C GLY A 131 -26.20 6.47 7.61
N GLY A 132 -27.42 6.97 7.38
CA GLY A 132 -28.11 7.91 8.27
C GLY A 132 -27.66 9.39 8.22
N LYS A 133 -28.15 10.14 7.21
CA LYS A 133 -27.80 11.56 6.92
C LYS A 133 -26.29 11.79 6.76
N GLY A 134 -25.62 10.85 6.11
CA GLY A 134 -24.17 10.92 5.98
C GLY A 134 -23.68 12.06 5.09
N SER A 135 -22.45 12.49 5.34
CA SER A 135 -21.66 13.40 4.52
C SER A 135 -20.29 12.78 4.28
N PHE A 136 -19.59 13.23 3.24
CA PHE A 136 -18.21 12.83 2.95
C PHE A 136 -17.33 14.07 2.86
N THR A 137 -16.07 13.96 3.26
CA THR A 137 -15.06 15.01 3.16
C THR A 137 -13.72 14.37 2.85
N ALA A 138 -12.99 14.96 1.90
CA ALA A 138 -11.68 14.48 1.50
C ALA A 138 -10.70 14.48 2.68
N VAL A 139 -9.95 13.39 2.84
CA VAL A 139 -8.77 13.39 3.71
C VAL A 139 -7.59 13.96 2.94
N GLN A 140 -6.93 14.97 3.51
CA GLN A 140 -5.76 15.57 2.90
C GLN A 140 -4.58 14.57 2.89
N PRO A 141 -3.79 14.51 1.81
CA PRO A 141 -2.54 13.77 1.80
C PRO A 141 -1.61 14.24 2.92
N LYS A 142 -0.76 13.35 3.40
CA LYS A 142 0.29 13.71 4.34
C LYS A 142 1.35 14.56 3.64
N GLN A 143 2.11 15.31 4.44
CA GLN A 143 3.19 16.17 3.92
C GLN A 143 4.37 15.38 3.35
N ARG A 144 4.48 14.10 3.72
CA ARG A 144 5.58 13.21 3.36
C ARG A 144 5.03 12.05 2.54
N LEU A 145 5.71 11.68 1.46
CA LEU A 145 5.37 10.51 0.65
C LEU A 145 6.60 9.66 0.32
N ILE A 146 6.50 8.35 0.57
CA ILE A 146 7.53 7.36 0.23
C ILE A 146 7.03 6.50 -0.93
N GLU A 147 7.76 6.44 -2.04
CA GLU A 147 7.53 5.40 -3.06
C GLU A 147 8.51 4.25 -2.84
N VAL A 148 8.01 3.00 -2.83
CA VAL A 148 8.85 1.81 -2.66
C VAL A 148 8.73 0.91 -3.89
N ILE A 149 9.87 0.63 -4.52
CA ILE A 149 10.01 -0.33 -5.61
C ILE A 149 10.61 -1.60 -5.04
N GLY A 150 9.93 -2.73 -5.14
CA GLY A 150 10.39 -3.93 -4.46
C GLY A 150 9.84 -5.25 -4.95
N ASP A 151 10.13 -6.29 -4.19
CA ASP A 151 9.68 -7.66 -4.42
C ASP A 151 8.74 -8.14 -3.30
N SER A 152 8.70 -9.47 -3.05
CA SER A 152 7.86 -10.12 -2.05
C SER A 152 8.04 -9.58 -0.63
N TYR A 153 9.24 -9.10 -0.27
CA TYR A 153 9.44 -8.45 1.03
C TYR A 153 8.66 -7.14 1.15
N THR A 154 8.43 -6.45 0.04
CA THR A 154 7.70 -5.19 0.03
C THR A 154 6.19 -5.44 -0.04
N CYS A 155 5.76 -6.49 -0.76
CA CYS A 155 4.37 -6.98 -0.76
C CYS A 155 3.91 -7.44 0.64
N GLY A 156 4.83 -7.84 1.52
CA GLY A 156 4.50 -8.43 2.82
C GLY A 156 4.08 -9.90 2.69
N TYR A 157 4.65 -10.59 1.70
CA TYR A 157 4.44 -12.00 1.41
C TYR A 157 4.67 -12.85 2.67
N GLY A 158 3.67 -13.63 3.07
CA GLY A 158 3.78 -14.53 4.22
C GLY A 158 3.98 -13.84 5.58
N SER A 159 3.79 -12.53 5.68
CA SER A 159 4.08 -11.74 6.88
C SER A 159 3.19 -12.08 8.08
N GLU A 160 2.00 -12.65 7.84
CA GLU A 160 1.09 -13.18 8.85
C GLU A 160 1.15 -14.72 8.98
N GLY A 161 2.05 -15.36 8.24
CA GLY A 161 2.34 -16.78 8.35
C GLY A 161 3.31 -17.11 9.47
N THR A 162 3.70 -18.38 9.51
CA THR A 162 4.71 -18.94 10.42
C THR A 162 5.86 -19.52 9.62
N GLN A 163 7.01 -19.76 10.25
CA GLN A 163 8.15 -20.36 9.55
C GLN A 163 7.84 -21.71 8.91
N ASP A 164 6.92 -22.48 9.51
CA ASP A 164 6.57 -23.83 9.06
C ASP A 164 5.38 -23.84 8.09
N SER A 165 4.82 -22.68 7.74
CA SER A 165 3.72 -22.57 6.77
C SER A 165 4.20 -22.22 5.38
N HIS A 166 3.46 -22.72 4.38
CA HIS A 166 3.53 -22.21 3.02
C HIS A 166 2.71 -20.93 2.87
N PHE A 167 2.96 -20.20 1.79
CA PHE A 167 2.18 -19.03 1.46
C PHE A 167 0.72 -19.36 1.19
N GLU A 168 -0.13 -18.55 1.81
CA GLU A 168 -1.53 -18.42 1.43
C GLU A 168 -1.79 -16.93 1.22
N LEU A 169 -2.60 -16.57 0.22
CA LEU A 169 -2.91 -15.16 -0.08
C LEU A 169 -3.41 -14.39 1.16
N LYS A 170 -4.21 -15.05 2.01
CA LYS A 170 -4.71 -14.48 3.28
C LYS A 170 -3.60 -14.10 4.27
N THR A 171 -2.38 -14.64 4.13
CA THR A 171 -1.22 -14.37 5.00
C THR A 171 -0.34 -13.24 4.49
N GLU A 172 -0.54 -12.79 3.25
CA GLU A 172 0.08 -11.58 2.76
C GLU A 172 -0.55 -10.35 3.40
N ASN A 173 0.31 -9.43 3.86
CA ASN A 173 -0.14 -8.17 4.43
C ASN A 173 0.94 -7.09 4.35
N CYS A 174 0.83 -6.21 3.35
CA CYS A 174 1.79 -5.11 3.22
C CYS A 174 1.75 -4.09 4.37
N ASP A 175 0.64 -3.98 5.13
CA ASP A 175 0.60 -3.13 6.33
C ASP A 175 1.61 -3.62 7.39
N LYS A 176 1.94 -4.92 7.35
CA LYS A 176 2.99 -5.56 8.15
C LYS A 176 4.32 -5.70 7.38
N SER A 177 4.52 -4.98 6.29
CA SER A 177 5.83 -4.89 5.64
C SER A 177 6.65 -3.74 6.20
N TYR A 178 7.97 -3.79 5.96
CA TYR A 178 8.89 -2.73 6.38
C TYR A 178 8.55 -1.38 5.73
N ALA A 179 7.95 -1.39 4.53
CA ALA A 179 7.58 -0.19 3.79
C ALA A 179 6.49 0.60 4.52
N CYS A 180 5.39 -0.07 4.89
CA CYS A 180 4.31 0.58 5.66
C CYS A 180 4.77 0.92 7.08
N ALA A 181 5.66 0.11 7.69
CA ALA A 181 6.24 0.42 9.00
C ALA A 181 7.07 1.72 8.97
N LEU A 182 7.92 1.91 7.95
CA LEU A 182 8.67 3.16 7.75
C LEU A 182 7.73 4.35 7.53
N ALA A 183 6.71 4.18 6.68
CA ALA A 183 5.77 5.25 6.40
C ALA A 183 4.97 5.66 7.65
N ARG A 184 4.54 4.69 8.47
CA ARG A 184 3.90 4.99 9.76
C ARG A 184 4.84 5.72 10.71
N TYR A 185 6.09 5.28 10.84
CA TYR A 185 7.08 5.90 11.72
C TYR A 185 7.33 7.38 11.37
N PHE A 186 7.41 7.71 10.07
CA PHE A 186 7.67 9.08 9.63
C PHE A 186 6.40 9.91 9.38
N ASP A 187 5.22 9.42 9.78
CA ASP A 187 3.93 10.02 9.43
C ASP A 187 3.83 10.39 7.93
N ALA A 188 4.18 9.43 7.07
CA ALA A 188 4.19 9.56 5.62
C ALA A 188 3.07 8.74 4.97
N ASP A 189 2.56 9.25 3.85
CA ASP A 189 1.85 8.45 2.87
C ASP A 189 2.85 7.58 2.10
N TYR A 190 2.35 6.57 1.39
CA TYR A 190 3.20 5.68 0.62
C TYR A 190 2.55 5.18 -0.66
N VAL A 191 3.39 4.84 -1.63
CA VAL A 191 3.02 4.11 -2.84
C VAL A 191 3.95 2.92 -3.00
N ILE A 192 3.39 1.72 -3.13
CA ILE A 192 4.17 0.49 -3.24
C ILE A 192 4.00 -0.08 -4.65
N VAL A 193 5.13 -0.22 -5.34
CA VAL A 193 5.24 -0.83 -6.67
C VAL A 193 6.10 -2.07 -6.50
N ALA A 194 5.46 -3.17 -6.14
CA ALA A 194 6.15 -4.40 -5.80
C ALA A 194 5.41 -5.63 -6.31
N HIS A 195 6.18 -6.66 -6.63
CA HIS A 195 5.66 -7.95 -7.11
C HIS A 195 6.57 -9.09 -6.67
N SER A 196 5.99 -10.14 -6.10
CA SER A 196 6.69 -11.27 -5.52
C SER A 196 7.52 -12.03 -6.54
N GLY A 197 8.75 -12.40 -6.15
CA GLY A 197 9.64 -13.13 -7.03
C GLY A 197 10.26 -12.29 -8.16
N MET A 198 10.02 -10.99 -8.26
CA MET A 198 10.65 -10.16 -9.29
C MET A 198 11.99 -9.58 -8.89
N GLY A 199 12.83 -9.35 -9.89
CA GLY A 199 14.14 -8.73 -9.75
C GLY A 199 14.36 -7.57 -10.71
N VAL A 200 15.58 -7.04 -10.71
CA VAL A 200 16.00 -5.94 -11.57
C VAL A 200 16.30 -6.42 -12.99
N THR A 201 17.03 -7.53 -13.11
CA THR A 201 17.53 -8.11 -14.37
C THR A 201 16.88 -9.44 -14.70
N ARG A 202 16.58 -10.22 -13.67
CA ARG A 202 15.86 -11.49 -13.76
C ARG A 202 15.05 -11.72 -12.48
N ASN A 203 13.94 -12.40 -12.66
CA ASN A 203 13.04 -12.85 -11.62
C ASN A 203 13.52 -14.18 -11.03
N TYR A 204 12.81 -14.64 -10.01
CA TYR A 204 13.06 -15.87 -9.30
C TYR A 204 13.21 -17.05 -10.28
N ALA A 205 14.14 -17.94 -9.96
CA ALA A 205 14.50 -19.08 -10.81
C ALA A 205 15.05 -18.70 -12.20
N GLY A 206 15.50 -17.45 -12.39
CA GLY A 206 16.18 -17.00 -13.60
C GLY A 206 15.27 -16.62 -14.76
N LYS A 207 13.96 -16.44 -14.52
CA LYS A 207 13.01 -15.94 -15.52
C LYS A 207 13.35 -14.48 -15.88
N THR A 208 13.23 -14.06 -17.13
CA THR A 208 13.64 -12.70 -17.56
C THR A 208 12.49 -11.84 -18.11
N MET A 209 11.27 -12.38 -18.17
CA MET A 209 10.10 -11.64 -18.63
C MET A 209 9.52 -10.79 -17.50
N ARG A 210 9.12 -9.55 -17.82
CA ARG A 210 8.44 -8.63 -16.90
C ARG A 210 9.17 -8.48 -15.56
N THR A 211 10.43 -8.04 -15.63
CA THR A 211 11.21 -7.65 -14.44
C THR A 211 10.60 -6.40 -13.79
N MET A 212 10.96 -6.09 -12.54
CA MET A 212 10.50 -4.85 -11.89
C MET A 212 10.92 -3.60 -12.68
N SER A 213 12.07 -3.64 -13.36
CA SER A 213 12.49 -2.54 -14.24
C SER A 213 11.52 -2.27 -15.39
N GLN A 214 10.82 -3.31 -15.87
CA GLN A 214 9.81 -3.22 -16.93
C GLN A 214 8.41 -2.96 -16.38
N ARG A 215 8.15 -3.34 -15.13
CA ARG A 215 6.85 -3.20 -14.46
C ARG A 215 6.68 -1.85 -13.75
N TYR A 216 7.77 -1.27 -13.25
CA TYR A 216 7.79 0.04 -12.59
C TYR A 216 7.14 1.19 -13.39
N PRO A 217 7.22 1.28 -14.73
CA PRO A 217 6.54 2.36 -15.46
C PRO A 217 5.04 2.10 -15.72
N LEU A 218 4.43 1.04 -15.17
CA LEU A 218 3.04 0.66 -15.46
C LEU A 218 2.04 1.13 -14.39
N LEU A 219 0.83 1.46 -14.84
CA LEU A 219 -0.28 1.85 -13.98
C LEU A 219 -0.78 0.69 -13.13
N PHE A 220 -0.77 -0.51 -13.70
CA PHE A 220 -1.18 -1.75 -13.04
C PHE A 220 0.01 -2.68 -12.87
N ASP A 221 -0.08 -3.54 -11.85
CA ASP A 221 0.83 -4.63 -11.63
C ASP A 221 0.71 -5.63 -12.77
N ASP A 222 -0.36 -6.44 -12.84
CA ASP A 222 -0.43 -7.58 -13.77
C ASP A 222 -1.60 -7.52 -14.78
N HIS A 223 -2.54 -6.59 -14.62
CA HIS A 223 -3.78 -6.57 -15.42
C HIS A 223 -3.65 -5.92 -16.80
N ASP A 224 -2.76 -4.95 -16.97
CA ASP A 224 -2.59 -4.20 -18.22
C ASP A 224 -1.13 -3.74 -18.38
N SER A 225 -0.80 -3.14 -19.52
CA SER A 225 0.47 -2.48 -19.80
C SER A 225 0.31 -0.97 -20.04
N ILE A 226 -0.79 -0.39 -19.54
CA ILE A 226 -0.99 1.06 -19.52
C ILE A 226 0.17 1.72 -18.77
N ALA A 227 0.81 2.71 -19.40
CA ALA A 227 1.87 3.48 -18.78
C ALA A 227 1.32 4.33 -17.63
N TYR A 228 2.07 4.40 -16.53
CA TYR A 228 1.75 5.26 -15.42
C TYR A 228 2.09 6.73 -15.73
N ASP A 229 1.19 7.64 -15.38
CA ASP A 229 1.47 9.08 -15.39
C ASP A 229 2.16 9.47 -14.07
N PHE A 230 3.47 9.68 -14.15
CA PHE A 230 4.30 10.05 -13.01
C PHE A 230 4.06 11.47 -12.47
N ASN A 231 3.14 12.25 -13.05
CA ASN A 231 2.74 13.56 -12.52
C ASN A 231 1.61 13.47 -11.49
N GLN A 232 1.01 12.29 -11.30
CA GLN A 232 -0.12 12.09 -10.36
C GLN A 232 0.30 12.24 -8.89
N TYR A 233 1.55 11.92 -8.56
CA TYR A 233 2.16 12.25 -7.27
C TYR A 233 3.66 12.50 -7.44
N ARG A 234 4.27 13.11 -6.41
CA ARG A 234 5.72 13.22 -6.31
C ARG A 234 6.17 12.71 -4.94
N PRO A 235 6.99 11.65 -4.85
CA PRO A 235 7.54 11.21 -3.58
C PRO A 235 8.58 12.20 -3.07
N ASP A 236 8.82 12.16 -1.77
CA ASP A 236 9.96 12.79 -1.11
C ASP A 236 11.15 11.83 -0.98
N LEU A 237 10.88 10.53 -1.07
CA LEU A 237 11.86 9.46 -1.01
C LEU A 237 11.43 8.30 -1.91
N VAL A 238 12.35 7.81 -2.73
CA VAL A 238 12.21 6.51 -3.42
C VAL A 238 13.08 5.48 -2.71
N ILE A 239 12.49 4.35 -2.32
CA ILE A 239 13.20 3.20 -1.76
C ILE A 239 13.18 2.07 -2.80
N ILE A 240 14.33 1.46 -3.06
CA ILE A 240 14.45 0.29 -3.95
C ILE A 240 14.98 -0.88 -3.13
N ASN A 241 14.19 -1.93 -2.97
CA ASN A 241 14.60 -3.16 -2.28
C ASN A 241 14.44 -4.35 -3.24
N LEU A 242 15.47 -4.55 -4.06
CA LEU A 242 15.51 -5.57 -5.10
C LEU A 242 16.89 -6.21 -5.15
N GLY A 243 16.93 -7.46 -5.59
CA GLY A 243 18.17 -8.23 -5.76
C GLY A 243 18.06 -9.66 -5.26
N THR A 244 17.20 -9.94 -4.30
CA THR A 244 17.03 -11.29 -3.76
C THR A 244 16.70 -12.29 -4.86
N ASN A 245 15.76 -11.95 -5.75
CA ASN A 245 15.34 -12.81 -6.85
C ASN A 245 16.38 -12.89 -7.99
N ASP A 246 17.11 -11.80 -8.25
CA ASP A 246 18.20 -11.80 -9.21
C ASP A 246 19.31 -12.80 -8.84
N PHE A 247 19.48 -13.07 -7.54
CA PHE A 247 20.51 -13.95 -6.99
C PHE A 247 19.94 -15.24 -6.38
N SER A 248 18.72 -15.65 -6.75
CA SER A 248 18.09 -16.89 -6.24
C SER A 248 18.59 -18.19 -6.89
N ARG A 249 19.43 -18.08 -7.92
CA ARG A 249 20.19 -19.19 -8.52
C ARG A 249 21.69 -18.88 -8.53
N SER A 250 22.49 -19.90 -8.78
CA SER A 250 23.94 -19.74 -8.95
C SER A 250 24.28 -18.80 -10.11
N GLY A 251 25.37 -18.06 -9.94
CA GLY A 251 25.89 -17.09 -10.91
C GLY A 251 25.25 -15.71 -10.75
N ALA A 252 26.09 -14.69 -10.57
CA ALA A 252 25.68 -13.29 -10.55
C ALA A 252 25.30 -12.82 -11.96
N PRO A 253 24.17 -12.13 -12.17
CA PRO A 253 23.88 -11.50 -13.45
C PRO A 253 24.92 -10.42 -13.74
N ALA A 254 25.66 -10.55 -14.85
CA ALA A 254 26.74 -9.63 -15.21
C ALA A 254 26.27 -8.18 -15.42
N ASP A 255 24.99 -7.98 -15.73
CA ASP A 255 24.37 -6.68 -15.97
C ASP A 255 23.55 -6.16 -14.78
N TYR A 256 23.66 -6.79 -13.59
CA TYR A 256 22.90 -6.38 -12.40
C TYR A 256 23.14 -4.91 -12.03
N VAL A 257 24.41 -4.54 -11.83
CA VAL A 257 24.76 -3.17 -11.40
C VAL A 257 24.32 -2.13 -12.44
N SER A 258 24.56 -2.39 -13.74
CA SER A 258 24.22 -1.43 -14.78
C SER A 258 22.70 -1.25 -14.95
N LYS A 259 21.91 -2.33 -14.84
CA LYS A 259 20.45 -2.26 -14.86
C LYS A 259 19.87 -1.65 -13.58
N TYR A 260 20.48 -1.87 -12.42
CA TYR A 260 20.07 -1.19 -11.18
C TYR A 260 20.30 0.31 -11.28
N VAL A 261 21.48 0.74 -11.77
CA VAL A 261 21.74 2.17 -12.06
C VAL A 261 20.72 2.74 -13.04
N LYS A 262 20.30 1.97 -14.06
CA LYS A 262 19.24 2.39 -14.98
C LYS A 262 17.90 2.59 -14.26
N LEU A 263 17.51 1.69 -13.37
CA LEU A 263 16.27 1.83 -12.57
C LEU A 263 16.30 3.09 -11.69
N ILE A 264 17.43 3.38 -11.02
CA ILE A 264 17.63 4.61 -10.25
C ILE A 264 17.46 5.84 -11.16
N LYS A 265 18.07 5.82 -12.35
CA LYS A 265 17.95 6.90 -13.33
C LYS A 265 16.51 7.06 -13.85
N THR A 266 15.76 5.98 -14.01
CA THR A 266 14.34 6.04 -14.39
C THR A 266 13.51 6.75 -13.31
N ALA A 267 13.70 6.43 -12.03
CA ALA A 267 13.02 7.17 -10.96
C ALA A 267 13.41 8.67 -10.95
N LYS A 268 14.71 8.98 -11.08
CA LYS A 268 15.20 10.37 -11.15
C LYS A 268 14.71 11.13 -12.39
N SER A 269 14.51 10.47 -13.53
CA SER A 269 13.98 11.13 -14.72
C SER A 269 12.52 11.55 -14.56
N HIS A 270 11.75 10.85 -13.73
CA HIS A 270 10.36 11.20 -13.45
C HIS A 270 10.23 12.25 -12.33
N TYR A 271 11.00 12.13 -11.25
CA TYR A 271 10.83 13.01 -10.07
C TYR A 271 11.90 14.11 -9.91
N GLY A 272 12.86 14.15 -10.84
CA GLY A 272 13.96 15.11 -10.88
C GLY A 272 15.22 14.64 -10.16
N GLU A 273 16.37 15.15 -10.59
CA GLU A 273 17.70 14.68 -10.16
C GLU A 273 17.95 14.73 -8.64
N ARG A 274 17.26 15.64 -7.93
CA ARG A 274 17.42 15.83 -6.47
C ARG A 274 16.60 14.86 -5.62
N ILE A 275 15.69 14.07 -6.19
CA ILE A 275 14.92 13.09 -5.41
C ILE A 275 15.88 12.13 -4.66
N PRO A 276 15.75 11.98 -3.33
CA PRO A 276 16.44 10.94 -2.57
C PRO A 276 16.07 9.54 -3.06
N VAL A 277 17.08 8.71 -3.31
CA VAL A 277 16.91 7.28 -3.66
C VAL A 277 17.73 6.42 -2.71
N LEU A 278 17.04 5.61 -1.91
CA LEU A 278 17.63 4.65 -0.99
C LEU A 278 17.58 3.25 -1.59
N CYS A 279 18.73 2.67 -1.91
CA CYS A 279 18.85 1.28 -2.34
C CYS A 279 19.09 0.41 -1.10
N VAL A 280 18.11 -0.42 -0.74
CA VAL A 280 18.17 -1.31 0.43
C VAL A 280 19.01 -2.53 0.09
N THR A 281 19.88 -2.94 1.00
CA THR A 281 20.48 -4.27 0.99
C THR A 281 19.50 -5.27 1.62
N PRO A 282 18.94 -6.22 0.85
CA PRO A 282 17.97 -7.17 1.40
C PRO A 282 18.60 -7.99 2.53
N HIS A 283 17.83 -8.32 3.58
CA HIS A 283 18.33 -9.12 4.71
C HIS A 283 18.84 -10.51 4.26
N SER A 284 18.35 -11.01 3.13
CA SER A 284 18.69 -12.30 2.54
C SER A 284 19.87 -12.23 1.56
N ALA A 285 20.53 -11.08 1.45
CA ALA A 285 21.63 -10.89 0.53
C ALA A 285 22.76 -11.90 0.78
N ASN A 286 22.95 -12.80 -0.17
CA ASN A 286 24.09 -13.71 -0.19
C ASN A 286 25.38 -12.97 -0.57
N ILE A 287 26.52 -13.66 -0.50
CA ILE A 287 27.84 -13.07 -0.78
C ILE A 287 27.94 -12.42 -2.18
N PHE A 288 27.22 -12.94 -3.17
CA PHE A 288 27.25 -12.40 -4.53
C PHE A 288 26.42 -11.12 -4.64
N LEU A 289 25.24 -11.07 -4.01
CA LEU A 289 24.43 -9.85 -3.97
C LEU A 289 25.13 -8.76 -3.14
N LEU A 290 25.76 -9.12 -2.02
CA LEU A 290 26.56 -8.17 -1.23
C LEU A 290 27.71 -7.56 -2.04
N ALA A 291 28.45 -8.38 -2.81
CA ALA A 291 29.50 -7.90 -3.69
C ALA A 291 28.96 -6.96 -4.78
N ALA A 292 27.83 -7.32 -5.40
CA ALA A 292 27.19 -6.51 -6.43
C ALA A 292 26.63 -5.18 -5.88
N LEU A 293 26.07 -5.17 -4.67
CA LEU A 293 25.59 -3.94 -4.02
C LEU A 293 26.74 -3.05 -3.56
N LYS A 294 27.88 -3.62 -3.18
CA LYS A 294 29.11 -2.86 -2.94
C LYS A 294 29.58 -2.16 -4.22
N GLU A 295 29.65 -2.89 -5.33
CA GLU A 295 29.98 -2.31 -6.65
C GLU A 295 28.96 -1.22 -7.05
N LEU A 296 27.66 -1.46 -6.81
CA LEU A 296 26.62 -0.46 -7.02
C LEU A 296 26.90 0.81 -6.23
N GLY A 297 27.25 0.69 -4.94
CA GLY A 297 27.64 1.81 -4.08
C GLY A 297 28.79 2.63 -4.67
N GLU A 298 29.83 1.98 -5.18
CA GLU A 298 30.95 2.63 -5.87
C GLU A 298 30.47 3.37 -7.13
N LYS A 299 29.61 2.76 -7.94
CA LYS A 299 29.07 3.37 -9.18
C LYS A 299 28.13 4.54 -8.93
N VAL A 300 27.36 4.53 -7.84
CA VAL A 300 26.40 5.61 -7.54
C VAL A 300 26.96 6.68 -6.60
N SER A 301 28.20 6.53 -6.12
CA SER A 301 28.86 7.50 -5.21
C SER A 301 28.88 8.94 -5.74
N GLY A 302 28.93 9.13 -7.07
CA GLY A 302 28.85 10.44 -7.72
C GLY A 302 27.43 10.91 -8.07
N MET A 303 26.40 10.10 -7.82
CA MET A 303 25.01 10.46 -8.09
C MET A 303 24.44 11.28 -6.92
N LYS A 304 23.68 12.33 -7.23
CA LYS A 304 23.10 13.20 -6.19
C LYS A 304 22.02 12.46 -5.40
N ASN A 305 22.10 12.52 -4.08
CA ASN A 305 21.09 11.98 -3.16
C ASN A 305 20.76 10.49 -3.40
N VAL A 306 21.76 9.68 -3.80
CA VAL A 306 21.62 8.22 -3.88
C VAL A 306 22.46 7.59 -2.77
N ARG A 307 21.88 6.63 -2.04
CA ARG A 307 22.58 5.88 -1.00
C ARG A 307 22.24 4.40 -1.10
N VAL A 308 23.23 3.55 -0.93
CA VAL A 308 23.03 2.13 -0.66
C VAL A 308 23.07 1.94 0.85
N ALA A 309 22.06 1.28 1.42
CA ALA A 309 22.02 0.98 2.86
C ALA A 309 23.13 0.00 3.23
N GLU A 310 23.70 0.13 4.42
CA GLU A 310 24.65 -0.85 4.93
C GLU A 310 23.94 -2.17 5.24
N PRO A 311 24.57 -3.33 4.99
CA PRO A 311 23.99 -4.62 5.35
C PRO A 311 23.92 -4.78 6.87
N MET A 312 22.82 -5.35 7.37
CA MET A 312 22.71 -5.83 8.75
C MET A 312 22.49 -7.34 8.76
N PRO A 313 23.56 -8.14 8.56
CA PRO A 313 23.45 -9.59 8.47
C PRO A 313 22.90 -10.17 9.78
N ASN A 314 22.10 -11.23 9.67
CA ASN A 314 21.48 -11.93 10.80
C ASN A 314 20.50 -11.09 11.64
N ILE A 315 20.04 -9.93 11.16
CA ILE A 315 19.04 -9.12 11.87
C ILE A 315 17.69 -9.82 11.96
N VAL A 316 17.33 -10.61 10.94
CA VAL A 316 16.16 -11.49 10.91
C VAL A 316 16.58 -12.88 11.37
N VAL A 317 16.00 -13.35 12.47
CA VAL A 317 16.38 -14.59 13.16
C VAL A 317 15.35 -15.70 12.88
N LYS A 318 15.84 -16.86 12.44
CA LYS A 318 15.02 -18.06 12.26
C LYS A 318 14.32 -18.47 13.55
N GLY A 319 13.10 -18.98 13.44
CA GLY A 319 12.23 -19.41 14.54
C GLY A 319 11.51 -18.26 15.25
N HIS A 320 11.89 -17.00 15.01
CA HIS A 320 11.27 -15.84 15.67
C HIS A 320 10.75 -14.79 14.69
N ASP A 321 11.51 -14.48 13.65
CA ASP A 321 11.26 -13.37 12.73
C ASP A 321 10.82 -13.81 11.33
N ILE A 322 10.58 -15.11 11.14
CA ILE A 322 10.26 -15.74 9.86
C ILE A 322 8.78 -16.14 9.82
N GLY A 323 8.12 -15.79 8.71
CA GLY A 323 6.79 -16.21 8.29
C GLY A 323 6.87 -17.23 7.14
N SER A 324 5.87 -17.26 6.27
CA SER A 324 5.77 -18.31 5.25
C SER A 324 6.94 -18.31 4.26
N ASP A 325 7.35 -19.50 3.82
CA ASP A 325 8.38 -19.72 2.80
C ASP A 325 9.66 -18.88 3.01
N TRP A 326 10.12 -18.80 4.26
CA TRP A 326 11.33 -18.07 4.67
C TRP A 326 11.28 -16.55 4.51
N HIS A 327 10.10 -15.96 4.29
CA HIS A 327 9.93 -14.50 4.29
C HIS A 327 9.85 -13.97 5.72
N PRO A 328 10.13 -12.68 5.97
CA PRO A 328 9.98 -12.11 7.30
C PRO A 328 8.51 -12.13 7.74
N ASN A 329 8.26 -12.48 9.00
CA ASN A 329 6.97 -12.16 9.63
C ASN A 329 6.96 -10.67 10.06
N TRP A 330 5.87 -10.23 10.70
CA TRP A 330 5.76 -8.86 11.17
C TRP A 330 6.95 -8.39 12.02
N LYS A 331 7.44 -9.21 12.96
CA LYS A 331 8.59 -8.85 13.81
C LYS A 331 9.86 -8.68 12.99
N GLY A 332 10.09 -9.56 12.01
CA GLY A 332 11.20 -9.42 11.08
C GLY A 332 11.13 -8.13 10.27
N HIS A 333 9.94 -7.77 9.77
CA HIS A 333 9.72 -6.49 9.09
C HIS A 333 9.94 -5.28 9.98
N GLN A 334 9.53 -5.32 11.26
CA GLN A 334 9.83 -4.26 12.22
C GLN A 334 11.33 -4.06 12.42
N LYS A 335 12.09 -5.16 12.52
CA LYS A 335 13.55 -5.07 12.62
C LYS A 335 14.15 -4.44 11.37
N ILE A 336 13.75 -4.90 10.17
CA ILE A 336 14.21 -4.32 8.89
C ILE A 336 13.89 -2.82 8.85
N ALA A 337 12.66 -2.41 9.16
CA ALA A 337 12.29 -1.00 9.21
C ALA A 337 13.19 -0.22 10.18
N SER A 338 13.43 -0.76 11.38
CA SER A 338 14.29 -0.14 12.41
C SER A 338 15.73 0.10 11.92
N THR A 339 16.27 -0.78 11.09
CA THR A 339 17.59 -0.57 10.48
C THR A 339 17.63 0.54 9.43
N LEU A 340 16.47 0.83 8.81
CA LEU A 340 16.35 1.81 7.74
C LEU A 340 15.96 3.21 8.25
N ILE A 341 15.29 3.32 9.39
CA ILE A 341 14.90 4.59 10.03
C ILE A 341 16.04 5.63 10.07
N PRO A 342 17.22 5.34 10.65
CA PRO A 342 18.29 6.34 10.75
C PRO A 342 18.82 6.75 9.36
N VAL A 343 18.80 5.84 8.39
CA VAL A 343 19.23 6.13 7.02
C VAL A 343 18.23 7.04 6.32
N VAL A 344 16.94 6.76 6.46
CA VAL A 344 15.85 7.61 5.93
C VAL A 344 15.94 9.00 6.54
N SER A 345 16.03 9.10 7.87
CA SER A 345 16.18 10.38 8.58
C SER A 345 17.37 11.19 8.06
N THR A 346 18.53 10.55 7.90
CA THR A 346 19.74 11.19 7.36
C THR A 346 19.55 11.72 5.94
N MET A 347 18.81 10.99 5.10
CA MET A 347 18.63 11.34 3.68
C MET A 347 17.56 12.41 3.45
N THR A 348 16.50 12.42 4.26
CA THR A 348 15.35 13.30 4.07
C THR A 348 15.37 14.50 5.02
N GLY A 349 16.16 14.44 6.09
CA GLY A 349 16.09 15.40 7.19
C GLY A 349 14.83 15.24 8.06
N TRP A 350 14.07 14.15 7.89
CA TRP A 350 12.93 13.87 8.76
C TRP A 350 13.44 13.46 10.13
N GLU A 351 13.09 14.26 11.14
CA GLU A 351 13.51 14.00 12.51
C GLU A 351 13.01 12.63 12.98
N MET A 352 13.89 11.95 13.71
CA MET A 352 13.53 10.75 14.46
C MET A 352 12.74 11.18 15.70
N GLU A 353 11.73 10.41 16.09
CA GLU A 353 10.97 10.71 17.30
C GLU A 353 11.88 10.64 18.53
N ASN A 354 11.66 11.53 19.50
CA ASN A 354 12.53 11.67 20.67
C ASN A 354 12.43 10.50 21.68
N ASP A 355 11.54 9.53 21.44
CA ASP A 355 11.19 8.43 22.35
C ASP A 355 11.69 7.05 21.83
N ILE A 356 12.93 7.00 21.30
CA ILE A 356 13.58 5.74 20.87
C ILE A 356 14.12 4.92 22.04
#